data_AF-A0A554RM69-F1
#
_entry.id   AF-A0A554RM69-F1
#
_cell.length_a   1.000
_cell.length_b   1.000
_cell.length_c   1.000
_cell.angle_alpha   90.00
_cell.angle_beta   90.00
_cell.angle_gamma   90.00
#
_symmetry.space_group_name_H-M   'P 1'
#
loop_
_entity.id
_entity.type
_entity.pdbx_description
1 polymer ?
#
loop_
_entity_poly.entity_id
_entity_poly.type
_entity_poly.pdbx_seq_one_letter_code
_entity_poly.pdbx_strand_id
1 'polypeptide(L)'
;MVRVSRNRKTGPIPVTTTSANSCPPTCGFKGNGCYAQSGPLAIHWKCVSEGRRGYSFDELLLEISTLRRHALWRHNQAGDLTPEAPGVIDGRKLTRLAMANRGRRGFTYTHYLPTPANRIAIRQANRLGFTVNLSAESLRQADEYLDHGVAPVVVVLPPSAVKATRTPAGRHVIVCPASTGNADCLNCGICQQRDRTSIVGFPAHGSGAKRVEAIFFKEVRP
;
A
#
# COMPACT_ATOMS: atom_id res chain seq x y z
N MET A 1 -11.73 -0.14 11.22
CA MET A 1 -11.50 1.15 10.55
C MET A 1 -11.35 2.25 11.59
N VAL A 2 -10.47 3.22 11.34
CA VAL A 2 -10.36 4.46 12.12
C VAL A 2 -10.85 5.59 11.20
N ARG A 3 -11.96 6.25 11.56
CA ARG A 3 -12.59 7.26 10.68
C ARG A 3 -11.77 8.55 10.55
N VAL A 4 -11.02 8.92 11.58
CA VAL A 4 -10.14 10.09 11.58
C VAL A 4 -8.75 9.66 12.04
N SER A 5 -7.83 9.53 11.08
CA SER A 5 -6.45 9.14 11.37
C SER A 5 -5.70 10.26 12.09
N ARG A 6 -4.87 9.88 13.08
CA ARG A 6 -3.88 10.76 13.72
C ARG A 6 -2.48 10.62 13.10
N ASN A 7 -2.33 9.82 12.04
CA ASN A 7 -1.07 9.68 11.33
C ASN A 7 -0.83 10.92 10.47
N ARG A 8 0.23 11.68 10.80
CA ARG A 8 0.61 12.91 10.08
C ARG A 8 0.74 12.68 8.56
N LYS A 9 1.24 11.52 8.11
CA LYS A 9 1.40 11.24 6.67
C LYS A 9 0.07 11.13 5.93
N THR A 10 -0.96 10.59 6.59
CA THR A 10 -2.27 10.44 5.96
C THR A 10 -3.13 11.69 6.07
N GLY A 11 -2.86 12.55 7.05
CA GLY A 11 -3.82 13.55 7.50
C GLY A 11 -5.06 12.87 8.12
N PRO A 12 -6.15 13.61 8.33
CA PRO A 12 -7.36 13.11 8.98
C PRO A 12 -8.26 12.25 8.07
N ILE A 13 -7.70 11.57 7.07
CA ILE A 13 -8.48 10.63 6.24
C ILE A 13 -8.84 9.36 7.02
N PRO A 14 -9.93 8.67 6.65
CA PRO A 14 -10.21 7.34 7.16
C PRO A 14 -9.15 6.33 6.73
N VAL A 15 -8.84 5.41 7.62
CA VAL A 15 -7.81 4.40 7.43
C VAL A 15 -8.23 3.05 8.01
N THR A 16 -7.74 1.97 7.42
CA THR A 16 -7.97 0.61 7.93
C THR A 16 -6.66 -0.09 8.26
N THR A 17 -6.78 -1.18 9.02
CA THR A 17 -5.70 -2.08 9.39
C THR A 17 -6.24 -3.49 9.20
N THR A 18 -5.50 -4.35 8.50
CA THR A 18 -5.85 -5.76 8.32
C THR A 18 -4.87 -6.60 9.13
N SER A 19 -5.34 -7.73 9.67
CA SER A 19 -4.55 -8.68 10.45
C SER A 19 -3.27 -9.14 9.73
N ALA A 20 -2.23 -9.50 10.48
CA ALA A 20 -0.91 -9.85 9.94
C ALA A 20 -0.90 -11.08 9.01
N ASN A 21 -1.90 -11.97 9.13
CA ASN A 21 -2.08 -13.11 8.23
C ASN A 21 -2.46 -12.70 6.79
N SER A 22 -2.81 -11.43 6.56
CA SER A 22 -3.03 -10.90 5.21
C SER A 22 -1.75 -10.65 4.42
N CYS A 23 -0.60 -10.53 5.09
CA CYS A 23 0.67 -10.25 4.42
C CYS A 23 1.17 -11.48 3.64
N PRO A 24 1.60 -11.31 2.37
CA PRO A 24 2.07 -12.43 1.56
C PRO A 24 3.36 -13.02 2.16
N PRO A 25 3.61 -14.32 1.99
CA PRO A 25 4.82 -14.97 2.48
C PRO A 25 6.10 -14.45 1.80
N THR A 26 5.99 -13.90 0.59
CA THR A 26 7.09 -13.37 -0.22
C THR A 26 7.48 -11.94 0.10
N CYS A 27 6.81 -11.26 1.03
CA CYS A 27 7.12 -9.87 1.36
C CYS A 27 8.51 -9.77 2.01
N GLY A 28 9.45 -9.07 1.35
CA GLY A 28 10.84 -8.94 1.81
C GLY A 28 10.99 -8.24 3.15
N PHE A 29 9.98 -7.44 3.55
CA PHE A 29 9.98 -6.71 4.82
C PHE A 29 9.44 -7.51 6.01
N LYS A 30 8.78 -8.66 5.78
CA LYS A 30 8.16 -9.45 6.85
C LYS A 30 9.22 -10.00 7.80
N GLY A 31 9.22 -9.51 9.04
CA GLY A 31 10.27 -9.86 10.03
C GLY A 31 11.62 -9.20 9.74
N ASN A 32 11.71 -8.36 8.69
CA ASN A 32 12.95 -7.81 8.18
C ASN A 32 12.83 -6.31 7.87
N GLY A 33 12.29 -5.54 8.83
CA GLY A 33 12.22 -4.08 8.75
C GLY A 33 10.85 -3.51 8.37
N CYS A 34 9.79 -4.32 8.32
CA CYS A 34 8.43 -3.83 8.12
C CYS A 34 8.07 -2.75 9.16
N TYR A 35 7.71 -1.57 8.68
CA TYR A 35 7.31 -0.42 9.51
C TYR A 35 6.19 -0.77 10.51
N ALA A 36 5.22 -1.61 10.10
CA ALA A 36 4.10 -2.00 10.93
C ALA A 36 4.49 -2.86 12.15
N GLN A 37 5.70 -3.43 12.17
CA GLN A 37 6.22 -4.23 13.28
C GLN A 37 6.87 -3.39 14.38
N SER A 38 6.80 -2.05 14.29
CA SER A 38 7.43 -1.15 15.25
C SER A 38 6.48 -0.09 15.82
N GLY A 39 6.83 0.42 17.01
CA GLY A 39 6.15 1.55 17.65
C GLY A 39 4.68 1.30 18.02
N PRO A 40 3.88 2.37 18.21
CA PRO A 40 2.46 2.26 18.58
C PRO A 40 1.61 1.49 17.57
N LEU A 41 1.97 1.53 16.28
CA LEU A 41 1.28 0.79 15.23
C LEU A 41 1.39 -0.72 15.46
N ALA A 42 2.53 -1.24 15.91
CA ALA A 42 2.72 -2.66 16.19
C ALA A 42 1.75 -3.16 17.27
N ILE A 43 1.54 -2.37 18.33
CA ILE A 43 0.60 -2.71 19.42
C ILE A 43 -0.82 -2.79 18.85
N HIS A 44 -1.24 -1.78 18.09
CA HIS A 44 -2.57 -1.78 17.48
C HIS A 44 -2.75 -2.93 16.48
N TRP A 45 -1.74 -3.19 15.65
CA TRP A 45 -1.77 -4.25 14.65
C TRP A 45 -1.80 -5.64 15.29
N LYS A 46 -1.10 -5.84 16.41
CA LYS A 46 -1.19 -7.07 17.22
C LYS A 46 -2.61 -7.28 17.74
N CYS A 47 -3.26 -6.26 18.32
CA CYS A 47 -4.65 -6.36 18.77
C CYS A 47 -5.62 -6.75 17.65
N VAL A 48 -5.44 -6.19 16.44
CA VAL A 48 -6.26 -6.55 15.27
C VAL A 48 -5.97 -7.98 14.82
N SER A 49 -4.69 -8.38 14.81
CA SER A 49 -4.28 -9.72 14.37
C SER A 49 -4.75 -10.83 15.32
N GLU A 50 -4.89 -10.53 16.61
CA GLU A 50 -5.41 -11.44 17.63
C GLU A 50 -6.95 -11.39 17.76
N GLY A 51 -7.64 -10.62 16.91
CA GLY A 51 -9.11 -10.50 16.96
C GLY A 51 -9.65 -9.69 18.15
N ARG A 52 -8.78 -9.06 18.97
CA ARG A 52 -9.19 -8.23 20.12
C ARG A 52 -9.80 -6.89 19.72
N ARG A 53 -9.59 -6.46 18.48
CA ARG A 53 -10.16 -5.25 17.87
C ARG A 53 -10.41 -5.52 16.39
N GLY A 54 -11.43 -4.87 15.82
CA GLY A 54 -11.64 -4.89 14.38
C GLY A 54 -13.10 -5.05 14.03
N TYR A 55 -13.31 -5.44 12.79
CA TYR A 55 -14.59 -5.69 12.17
C TYR A 55 -14.46 -7.04 11.44
N SER A 56 -15.57 -7.75 11.29
CA SER A 56 -15.69 -8.73 10.22
C SER A 56 -15.52 -8.04 8.86
N PHE A 57 -15.30 -8.84 7.82
CA PHE A 57 -15.15 -8.30 6.48
C PHE A 57 -16.42 -7.56 6.03
N ASP A 58 -17.61 -8.11 6.32
CA ASP A 58 -18.88 -7.53 5.88
C ASP A 58 -19.21 -6.23 6.64
N GLU A 59 -18.95 -6.18 7.95
CA GLU A 59 -19.07 -4.94 8.72
C GLU A 59 -18.11 -3.85 8.21
N LEU A 60 -16.88 -4.22 7.80
CA LEU A 60 -15.96 -3.27 7.17
C LEU A 60 -16.53 -2.69 5.87
N LEU A 61 -17.17 -3.52 5.03
CA LEU A 61 -17.79 -3.05 3.78
C LEU A 61 -18.92 -2.06 4.07
N LEU A 62 -19.74 -2.31 5.10
CA LEU A 62 -20.77 -1.38 5.56
C LEU A 62 -20.15 -0.07 6.05
N GLU A 63 -19.09 -0.12 6.87
CA GLU A 63 -18.40 1.09 7.32
C GLU A 63 -17.89 1.94 6.15
N ILE A 64 -17.27 1.31 5.15
CA ILE A 64 -16.79 2.01 3.94
C ILE A 64 -17.97 2.62 3.16
N SER A 65 -19.10 1.92 3.07
CA SER A 65 -20.30 2.39 2.37
C SER A 65 -21.05 3.51 3.09
N THR A 66 -20.61 3.91 4.28
CA THR A 66 -21.12 5.11 4.98
C THR A 66 -20.16 6.30 4.89
N LEU A 67 -18.96 6.12 4.33
CA LEU A 67 -18.06 7.25 4.09
C LEU A 67 -18.71 8.28 3.17
N ARG A 68 -18.43 9.56 3.46
CA ARG A 68 -18.85 10.70 2.63
C ARG A 68 -18.46 10.45 1.17
N ARG A 69 -19.35 10.80 0.24
CA ARG A 69 -19.04 10.72 -1.20
C ARG A 69 -17.74 11.47 -1.50
N HIS A 70 -16.94 10.89 -2.38
CA HIS A 70 -15.62 11.33 -2.80
C HIS A 70 -14.57 11.43 -1.68
N ALA A 71 -14.85 10.92 -0.47
CA ALA A 71 -13.85 10.86 0.59
C ALA A 71 -12.64 10.03 0.13
N LEU A 72 -11.46 10.62 0.27
CA LEU A 72 -10.19 9.90 0.17
C LEU A 72 -10.02 9.08 1.43
N TRP A 73 -9.64 7.81 1.29
CA TRP A 73 -9.36 6.93 2.43
C TRP A 73 -8.31 5.88 2.03
N ARG A 74 -7.59 5.36 3.02
CA ARG A 74 -6.49 4.41 2.79
C ARG A 74 -6.76 3.06 3.44
N HIS A 75 -6.77 2.04 2.60
CA HIS A 75 -6.56 0.65 3.00
C HIS A 75 -5.07 0.33 2.75
N ASN A 76 -4.33 -0.43 3.53
CA ASN A 76 -4.26 -0.35 4.99
C ASN A 76 -3.06 0.51 5.46
N GLN A 77 -3.04 0.82 6.76
CA GLN A 77 -1.83 1.27 7.46
C GLN A 77 -0.89 0.10 7.80
N ALA A 78 -1.45 -1.07 8.09
CA ALA A 78 -0.75 -2.32 8.35
C ALA A 78 -1.59 -3.52 7.87
N GLY A 79 -0.93 -4.62 7.53
CA GLY A 79 -1.53 -5.71 6.75
C GLY A 79 -1.58 -5.40 5.25
N ASP A 80 -2.13 -6.33 4.49
CA ASP A 80 -2.26 -6.28 3.04
C ASP A 80 -3.68 -6.74 2.64
N LEU A 81 -3.90 -7.02 1.35
CA LEU A 81 -5.15 -7.55 0.80
C LEU A 81 -5.46 -8.94 1.37
N THR A 82 -6.75 -9.26 1.49
CA THR A 82 -7.18 -10.57 2.02
C THR A 82 -6.72 -11.71 1.09
N PRO A 83 -6.01 -12.72 1.61
CA PRO A 83 -5.61 -13.89 0.81
C PRO A 83 -6.74 -14.90 0.66
N GLU A 84 -6.76 -15.60 -0.48
CA GLU A 84 -7.47 -16.89 -0.64
C GLU A 84 -6.53 -18.05 -0.31
N ALA A 85 -5.24 -17.89 -0.62
CA ALA A 85 -4.17 -18.84 -0.33
C ALA A 85 -2.83 -18.09 -0.14
N PRO A 86 -1.76 -18.73 0.36
CA PRO A 86 -0.45 -18.09 0.49
C PRO A 86 0.02 -17.46 -0.84
N GLY A 87 0.19 -16.14 -0.86
CA GLY A 87 0.65 -15.42 -2.05
C GLY A 87 -0.42 -15.17 -3.13
N VAL A 88 -1.68 -15.56 -2.88
CA VAL A 88 -2.82 -15.36 -3.79
C VAL A 88 -3.88 -14.49 -3.14
N ILE A 89 -4.21 -13.36 -3.78
CA ILE A 89 -5.25 -12.43 -3.34
C ILE A 89 -6.62 -13.09 -3.55
N ASP A 90 -7.51 -12.98 -2.56
CA ASP A 90 -8.93 -13.31 -2.72
C ASP A 90 -9.59 -12.27 -3.62
N GLY A 91 -9.68 -12.59 -4.91
CA GLY A 91 -10.24 -11.70 -5.93
C GLY A 91 -11.72 -11.38 -5.71
N ARG A 92 -12.49 -12.29 -5.10
CA ARG A 92 -13.91 -12.05 -4.77
C ARG A 92 -14.02 -11.00 -3.67
N LYS A 93 -13.26 -11.14 -2.58
CA LYS A 93 -13.24 -10.14 -1.50
C LYS A 93 -12.71 -8.80 -1.98
N LEU A 94 -11.63 -8.77 -2.77
CA LEU A 94 -11.13 -7.51 -3.33
C LEU A 94 -12.18 -6.82 -4.22
N THR A 95 -12.93 -7.57 -5.02
CA THR A 95 -14.03 -7.02 -5.82
C THR A 95 -15.13 -6.44 -4.93
N ARG A 96 -15.55 -7.16 -3.88
CA ARG A 96 -16.55 -6.66 -2.91
C ARG A 96 -16.08 -5.39 -2.20
N LEU A 97 -14.80 -5.31 -1.83
CA LEU A 97 -14.18 -4.11 -1.27
C LEU A 97 -14.24 -2.93 -2.25
N ALA A 98 -13.89 -3.18 -3.51
CA ALA A 98 -13.93 -2.17 -4.55
C ALA A 98 -15.37 -1.69 -4.83
N MET A 99 -16.37 -2.57 -4.76
CA MET A 99 -17.78 -2.21 -4.87
C MET A 99 -18.25 -1.35 -3.69
N ALA A 100 -17.90 -1.69 -2.45
CA ALA A 100 -18.21 -0.85 -1.29
C ALA A 100 -17.56 0.55 -1.38
N ASN A 101 -16.39 0.62 -2.02
CA ASN A 101 -15.70 1.87 -2.32
C ASN A 101 -16.40 2.73 -3.39
N ARG A 102 -17.39 2.23 -4.14
CA ARG A 102 -18.02 3.00 -5.24
C ARG A 102 -18.49 4.38 -4.76
N GLY A 103 -18.08 5.42 -5.49
CA GLY A 103 -18.35 6.82 -5.12
C GLY A 103 -17.43 7.39 -4.04
N ARG A 104 -16.40 6.65 -3.59
CA ARG A 104 -15.30 7.10 -2.73
C ARG A 104 -13.97 6.97 -3.48
N ARG A 105 -12.91 7.45 -2.84
CA ARG A 105 -11.55 7.50 -3.39
C ARG A 105 -10.63 6.64 -2.56
N GLY A 106 -10.94 5.35 -2.44
CA GLY A 106 -10.12 4.39 -1.73
C GLY A 106 -8.87 3.99 -2.50
N PHE A 107 -7.76 3.85 -1.79
CA PHE A 107 -6.53 3.31 -2.34
C PHE A 107 -5.81 2.41 -1.34
N THR A 108 -4.93 1.54 -1.86
CA THR A 108 -4.05 0.67 -1.08
C THR A 108 -2.73 0.40 -1.76
N TYR A 109 -1.84 -0.22 -1.00
CA TYR A 109 -0.58 -0.79 -1.46
C TYR A 109 -0.63 -2.29 -1.26
N THR A 110 0.07 -3.04 -2.10
CA THR A 110 0.18 -4.50 -1.95
C THR A 110 1.60 -4.96 -2.25
N HIS A 111 2.09 -5.87 -1.40
CA HIS A 111 3.35 -6.61 -1.58
C HIS A 111 3.12 -7.99 -2.23
N TYR A 112 1.88 -8.31 -2.62
CA TYR A 112 1.63 -9.52 -3.39
C TYR A 112 2.29 -9.41 -4.76
N LEU A 113 3.01 -10.45 -5.17
CA LEU A 113 3.60 -10.52 -6.49
C LEU A 113 2.50 -10.42 -7.56
N PRO A 114 2.72 -9.71 -8.68
CA PRO A 114 1.77 -9.57 -9.77
C PRO A 114 1.70 -10.85 -10.63
N THR A 115 1.39 -11.99 -10.02
CA THR A 115 1.09 -13.24 -10.72
C THR A 115 -0.13 -13.05 -11.64
N PRO A 116 -0.35 -13.92 -12.65
CA PRO A 116 -1.52 -13.82 -13.52
C PRO A 116 -2.85 -13.69 -12.75
N ALA A 117 -3.06 -14.48 -11.70
CA ALA A 117 -4.26 -14.41 -10.86
C ALA A 117 -4.38 -13.07 -10.11
N ASN A 118 -3.30 -12.64 -9.44
CA ASN A 118 -3.29 -11.38 -8.69
C ASN A 118 -3.50 -10.18 -9.62
N ARG A 119 -2.91 -10.19 -10.82
CA ARG A 119 -3.09 -9.12 -11.82
C ARG A 119 -4.55 -8.97 -12.25
N ILE A 120 -5.29 -10.07 -12.41
CA ILE A 120 -6.71 -10.03 -12.74
C ILE A 120 -7.50 -9.33 -11.63
N ALA A 121 -7.30 -9.74 -10.37
CA ALA A 121 -7.98 -9.18 -9.22
C ALA A 121 -7.67 -7.67 -9.03
N ILE A 122 -6.39 -7.31 -9.11
CA ILE A 122 -5.91 -5.93 -8.98
C ILE A 122 -6.49 -5.04 -10.08
N ARG A 123 -6.41 -5.49 -11.34
CA ARG A 123 -6.97 -4.75 -12.48
C ARG A 123 -8.46 -4.51 -12.32
N GLN A 124 -9.20 -5.50 -11.83
CA GLN A 124 -10.64 -5.37 -11.60
C GLN A 124 -10.95 -4.31 -10.53
N ALA A 125 -10.24 -4.35 -9.40
CA ALA A 125 -10.39 -3.34 -8.34
C ALA A 125 -10.10 -1.92 -8.83
N ASN A 126 -9.00 -1.76 -9.57
CA ASN A 126 -8.58 -0.51 -10.20
C ASN A 126 -9.62 0.01 -11.20
N ARG A 127 -10.26 -0.86 -11.98
CA ARG A 127 -11.36 -0.49 -12.90
C ARG A 127 -12.61 -0.03 -12.15
N LEU A 128 -12.90 -0.63 -10.99
CA LEU A 128 -14.01 -0.26 -10.12
C LEU A 128 -13.75 1.01 -9.28
N GLY A 129 -12.58 1.63 -9.40
CA GLY A 129 -12.24 2.90 -8.74
C GLY A 129 -11.62 2.76 -7.34
N PHE A 130 -11.27 1.53 -6.92
CA PHE A 130 -10.45 1.29 -5.73
C PHE A 130 -9.00 1.05 -6.15
N THR A 131 -8.12 2.02 -5.90
CA THR A 131 -6.78 2.02 -6.48
C THR A 131 -5.80 1.18 -5.67
N VAL A 132 -5.45 0.00 -6.16
CA VAL A 132 -4.37 -0.85 -5.65
C VAL A 132 -3.08 -0.47 -6.35
N ASN A 133 -2.07 -0.09 -5.56
CA ASN A 133 -0.72 0.20 -6.00
C ASN A 133 0.18 -1.02 -5.76
N LEU A 134 0.99 -1.40 -6.75
CA LEU A 134 2.01 -2.43 -6.57
C LEU A 134 3.23 -1.84 -5.84
N SER A 135 3.65 -2.48 -4.76
CA SER A 135 4.81 -2.07 -3.96
C SER A 135 6.08 -2.78 -4.40
N ALA A 136 6.95 -2.07 -5.10
CA ALA A 136 8.27 -2.54 -5.47
C ALA A 136 9.31 -2.30 -4.36
N GLU A 137 10.25 -3.22 -4.24
CA GLU A 137 11.35 -3.19 -3.28
C GLU A 137 12.64 -2.61 -3.87
N SER A 138 12.72 -2.47 -5.20
CA SER A 138 13.84 -1.85 -5.93
C SER A 138 13.35 -1.04 -7.15
N LEU A 139 14.22 -0.20 -7.72
CA LEU A 139 13.90 0.55 -8.95
C LEU A 139 13.73 -0.37 -10.17
N ARG A 140 14.46 -1.50 -10.21
CA ARG A 140 14.34 -2.50 -11.29
C ARG A 140 13.01 -3.25 -11.20
N GLN A 141 12.64 -3.70 -10.01
CA GLN A 141 11.33 -4.32 -9.79
C GLN A 141 10.19 -3.33 -10.08
N ALA A 142 10.39 -2.04 -9.81
CA ALA A 142 9.40 -1.03 -10.19
C ALA A 142 9.20 -0.92 -11.70
N ASP A 143 10.27 -1.09 -12.49
CA ASP A 143 10.18 -1.20 -13.95
C ASP A 143 9.37 -2.43 -14.37
N GLU A 144 9.72 -3.61 -13.84
CA GLU A 144 9.03 -4.88 -14.13
C GLU A 144 7.53 -4.80 -13.80
N TYR A 145 7.18 -4.19 -12.66
CA TYR A 145 5.77 -4.04 -12.26
C TYR A 145 5.01 -3.09 -13.17
N LEU A 146 5.63 -2.02 -13.67
CA LEU A 146 5.01 -1.13 -14.64
C LEU A 146 4.84 -1.79 -16.01
N ASP A 147 5.77 -2.65 -16.43
CA ASP A 147 5.68 -3.39 -17.70
C ASP A 147 4.45 -4.31 -17.76
N HIS A 148 3.91 -4.73 -16.61
CA HIS A 148 2.64 -5.45 -16.57
C HIS A 148 1.42 -4.63 -16.96
N GLY A 149 1.47 -3.29 -16.87
CA GLY A 149 0.36 -2.40 -17.29
C GLY A 149 -0.94 -2.59 -16.51
N VAL A 150 -0.88 -3.06 -15.25
CA VAL A 150 -2.06 -3.47 -14.46
C VAL A 150 -2.46 -2.47 -13.38
N ALA A 151 -1.49 -1.75 -12.83
CA ALA A 151 -1.66 -0.89 -11.68
C ALA A 151 -0.58 0.20 -11.64
N PRO A 152 -0.83 1.33 -10.98
CA PRO A 152 0.23 2.25 -10.66
C PRO A 152 1.23 1.62 -9.67
N VAL A 153 2.49 2.03 -9.78
CA VAL A 153 3.58 1.46 -8.97
C VAL A 153 4.05 2.48 -7.93
N VAL A 154 4.46 1.94 -6.79
CA VAL A 154 5.25 2.65 -5.79
C VAL A 154 6.52 1.85 -5.49
N VAL A 155 7.55 2.53 -5.02
CA VAL A 155 8.84 1.90 -4.75
C VAL A 155 9.39 2.39 -3.42
N VAL A 156 10.01 1.50 -2.66
CA VAL A 156 10.80 1.94 -1.50
C VAL A 156 12.08 2.63 -1.98
N LEU A 157 12.58 3.60 -1.22
CA LEU A 157 13.84 4.27 -1.53
C LEU A 157 14.76 4.26 -0.30
N PRO A 158 16.09 4.42 -0.49
CA PRO A 158 17.02 4.68 0.59
C PRO A 158 16.55 5.87 1.47
N PRO A 159 16.83 5.88 2.78
CA PRO A 159 16.39 6.94 3.69
C PRO A 159 16.81 8.36 3.26
N SER A 160 17.98 8.47 2.59
CA SER A 160 18.54 9.74 2.10
C SER A 160 17.91 10.26 0.80
N ALA A 161 17.07 9.46 0.12
CA ALA A 161 16.51 9.79 -1.18
C ALA A 161 15.35 10.80 -1.08
N VAL A 162 15.67 12.08 -0.91
CA VAL A 162 14.70 13.17 -0.73
C VAL A 162 14.35 13.94 -2.01
N LYS A 163 15.00 13.61 -3.15
CA LYS A 163 14.76 14.23 -4.46
C LYS A 163 14.25 13.19 -5.45
N ALA A 164 13.51 13.66 -6.45
CA ALA A 164 13.06 12.81 -7.55
C ALA A 164 14.25 12.14 -8.26
N THR A 165 14.02 10.95 -8.79
CA THR A 165 15.03 10.15 -9.49
C THR A 165 14.41 9.46 -10.70
N ARG A 166 15.18 8.60 -11.38
CA ARG A 166 14.70 7.73 -12.44
C ARG A 166 15.06 6.28 -12.16
N THR A 167 14.23 5.37 -12.66
CA THR A 167 14.55 3.94 -12.72
C THR A 167 15.58 3.67 -13.83
N PRO A 168 16.18 2.46 -13.89
CA PRO A 168 17.04 2.06 -15.00
C PRO A 168 16.38 2.17 -16.39
N ALA A 169 15.07 1.89 -16.51
CA ALA A 169 14.34 2.10 -17.77
C ALA A 169 13.93 3.58 -18.01
N GLY A 170 14.49 4.52 -17.24
CA GLY A 170 14.27 5.95 -17.41
C GLY A 170 12.94 6.48 -16.87
N ARG A 171 12.17 5.67 -16.14
CA ARG A 171 10.84 6.06 -15.63
C ARG A 171 10.96 7.02 -14.47
N HIS A 172 10.10 8.04 -14.44
CA HIS A 172 10.18 9.08 -13.43
C HIS A 172 9.68 8.58 -12.06
N VAL A 173 10.50 8.79 -11.03
CA VAL A 173 10.18 8.49 -9.64
C VAL A 173 10.12 9.80 -8.85
N ILE A 174 8.93 10.20 -8.42
CA ILE A 174 8.78 11.32 -7.48
C ILE A 174 8.96 10.80 -6.05
N VAL A 175 9.41 11.64 -5.13
CA VAL A 175 9.41 11.30 -3.70
C VAL A 175 8.07 11.67 -3.09
N CYS A 176 7.48 10.78 -2.30
CA CYS A 176 6.22 11.04 -1.60
C CYS A 176 6.30 12.35 -0.79
N PRO A 177 5.44 13.35 -1.06
CA PRO A 177 5.47 14.62 -0.34
C PRO A 177 5.25 14.47 1.18
N ALA A 178 4.52 13.44 1.61
CA ALA A 178 4.32 13.13 3.02
C ALA A 178 5.55 12.55 3.72
N SER A 179 6.52 12.03 2.96
CA SER A 179 7.81 11.61 3.52
C SER A 179 8.77 12.79 3.72
N THR A 180 8.63 13.87 2.95
CA THR A 180 9.45 15.09 3.08
C THR A 180 8.80 16.18 3.92
N GLY A 181 7.53 16.00 4.33
CA GLY A 181 6.79 16.98 5.13
C GLY A 181 6.10 18.08 4.31
N ASN A 182 6.08 17.95 2.98
CA ASN A 182 5.52 18.97 2.08
C ASN A 182 4.01 18.87 1.88
N ALA A 183 3.40 17.72 2.17
CA ALA A 183 1.95 17.52 2.15
C ALA A 183 1.56 16.28 2.98
N ASP A 184 0.26 16.01 3.10
CA ASP A 184 -0.28 14.73 3.58
C ASP A 184 -1.11 14.05 2.48
N CYS A 185 -1.60 12.83 2.74
CA CYS A 185 -2.44 12.13 1.77
C CYS A 185 -3.74 12.89 1.46
N LEU A 186 -4.38 13.54 2.44
CA LEU A 186 -5.62 14.30 2.23
C LEU A 186 -5.45 15.35 1.14
N ASN A 187 -4.36 16.11 1.20
CA ASN A 187 -4.09 17.20 0.25
C ASN A 187 -3.43 16.70 -1.04
N CYS A 188 -2.65 15.62 -1.00
CA CYS A 188 -1.94 15.10 -2.17
C CYS A 188 -2.79 14.15 -3.03
N GLY A 189 -3.35 13.09 -2.45
CA GLY A 189 -4.22 12.12 -3.14
C GLY A 189 -3.60 11.32 -4.31
N ILE A 190 -2.32 11.49 -4.64
CA ILE A 190 -1.72 10.94 -5.87
C ILE A 190 -1.75 9.40 -5.92
N CYS A 191 -1.66 8.73 -4.77
CA CYS A 191 -1.71 7.26 -4.71
C CYS A 191 -3.09 6.68 -5.05
N GLN A 192 -4.14 7.52 -5.06
CA GLN A 192 -5.46 7.14 -5.58
C GLN A 192 -5.61 7.42 -7.09
N GLN A 193 -4.71 8.19 -7.69
CA GLN A 193 -4.71 8.42 -9.13
C GLN A 193 -4.12 7.18 -9.81
N ARG A 194 -5.01 6.32 -10.34
CA ARG A 194 -4.65 5.08 -11.04
C ARG A 194 -3.81 5.34 -12.29
N ASP A 195 -4.16 6.37 -13.05
CA ASP A 195 -3.60 6.64 -14.38
C ASP A 195 -2.43 7.64 -14.33
N ARG A 196 -1.80 7.81 -13.15
CA ARG A 196 -0.63 8.68 -12.99
C ARG A 196 0.57 8.12 -13.77
N THR A 197 1.39 9.01 -14.31
CA THR A 197 2.59 8.66 -15.07
C THR A 197 3.81 8.37 -14.19
N SER A 198 3.87 8.95 -13.00
CA SER A 198 5.01 8.84 -12.08
C SER A 198 4.90 7.65 -11.13
N ILE A 199 6.03 6.98 -10.90
CA ILE A 199 6.22 6.10 -9.75
C ILE A 199 6.33 6.96 -8.49
N VAL A 200 5.71 6.54 -7.38
CA VAL A 200 5.87 7.23 -6.09
C VAL A 200 6.89 6.47 -5.24
N GLY A 201 7.97 7.16 -4.89
CA GLY A 201 9.04 6.68 -4.03
C GLY A 201 8.78 6.95 -2.56
N PHE A 202 9.07 5.98 -1.70
CA PHE A 202 8.95 6.09 -0.25
C PHE A 202 10.30 5.87 0.43
N PRO A 203 10.97 6.94 0.90
CA PRO A 203 12.17 6.81 1.73
C PRO A 203 11.90 5.93 2.94
N ALA A 204 12.77 4.93 3.14
CA ALA A 204 12.73 4.06 4.28
C ALA A 204 12.93 4.88 5.58
N HIS A 205 12.19 4.51 6.63
CA HIS A 205 12.16 5.29 7.87
C HIS A 205 11.90 4.39 9.08
N GLY A 206 12.08 4.95 10.28
CA GLY A 206 11.93 4.22 11.54
C GLY A 206 13.08 3.24 11.81
N SER A 207 12.92 2.41 12.83
CA SER A 207 13.97 1.48 13.29
C SER A 207 14.33 0.40 12.27
N GLY A 208 13.43 0.08 11.33
CA GLY A 208 13.65 -0.89 10.27
C GLY A 208 14.37 -0.35 9.03
N ALA A 209 14.64 0.95 8.96
CA ALA A 209 15.07 1.63 7.73
C ALA A 209 16.32 1.01 7.07
N LYS A 210 17.36 0.70 7.87
CA LYS A 210 18.60 0.09 7.35
C LYS A 210 18.39 -1.30 6.76
N ARG A 211 17.46 -2.10 7.31
CA ARG A 211 17.15 -3.45 6.79
C ARG A 211 16.40 -3.35 5.46
N VAL A 212 15.45 -2.42 5.38
CA VAL A 212 14.71 -2.10 4.15
C VAL A 212 15.63 -1.57 3.06
N GLU A 213 16.56 -0.68 3.42
CA GLU A 213 17.58 -0.16 2.50
C GLU A 213 18.49 -1.28 1.97
N ALA A 214 18.88 -2.22 2.82
CA ALA A 214 19.68 -3.37 2.39
C ALA A 214 18.95 -4.23 1.34
N ILE A 215 17.62 -4.38 1.45
CA ILE A 215 16.79 -5.06 0.44
C ILE A 215 16.81 -4.29 -0.88
N PHE A 216 16.62 -2.97 -0.83
CA PHE A 216 16.65 -2.10 -2.01
C PHE A 216 17.94 -2.27 -2.83
N PHE A 217 19.09 -2.43 -2.16
CA PHE A 217 20.39 -2.63 -2.81
C PHE A 217 20.75 -4.09 -3.09
N LYS A 218 19.99 -5.08 -2.59
CA LYS A 218 20.33 -6.51 -2.76
C LYS A 218 20.28 -6.95 -4.23
N GLU A 219 19.40 -6.36 -5.03
CA GLU A 219 19.29 -6.61 -6.48
C GLU A 219 20.28 -5.80 -7.34
N VAL A 220 21.14 -4.97 -6.72
CA VAL A 220 22.08 -4.07 -7.40
C VAL A 220 23.54 -4.58 -7.29
N ARG A 221 23.78 -5.69 -6.58
CA ARG A 221 25.12 -6.28 -6.52
C ARG A 221 25.35 -7.15 -7.76
N PRO A 222 26.39 -6.88 -8.58
CA PRO A 222 26.76 -7.74 -9.69
C PRO A 222 27.15 -9.15 -9.21
#